data_AF-A0A183BCU0-F1
#
_entry.id   AF-A0A183BCU0-F1
#
_cell.length_a   1.000
_cell.length_b   1.000
_cell.length_c   1.000
_cell.angle_alpha   90.00
_cell.angle_beta   90.00
_cell.angle_gamma   90.00
#
_symmetry.space_group_name_H-M   'P 1'
#
loop_
_entity.id
_entity.type
_entity.pdbx_description
1 polymer ?
#
loop_
_entity_poly.entity_id
_entity_poly.type
_entity_poly.pdbx_seq_one_letter_code
_entity_poly.pdbx_strand_id
1 'polypeptide(L)'
;MVPSAVADAKENMALNGVKNVQFYANKAEDVIRDVINSLSKECDITVVVDPPRAGLHTSVIQALRYCTRLRRVIFVSCNLEAATHNFVEFARPTSNRFRGSPFIPVFTKAVDLFPQTRHVEALILLERVPEASKQKEQKS
;
A
#
# COMPACT_ATOMS: atom_id res chain seq x y z
N MET A 1 13.65 -11.71 5.37
CA MET A 1 13.35 -12.11 3.98
C MET A 1 13.32 -13.61 3.93
N VAL A 2 12.40 -14.19 3.16
CA VAL A 2 12.21 -15.65 3.08
C VAL A 2 12.33 -16.07 1.60
N PRO A 3 13.53 -16.44 1.11
CA PRO A 3 13.76 -16.74 -0.31
C PRO A 3 12.88 -17.86 -0.86
N SER A 4 12.55 -18.85 -0.02
CA SER A 4 11.66 -19.95 -0.39
C SER A 4 10.27 -19.46 -0.81
N ALA A 5 9.72 -18.43 -0.15
CA ALA A 5 8.41 -17.88 -0.50
C ALA A 5 8.36 -17.33 -1.94
N VAL A 6 9.48 -16.81 -2.45
CA VAL A 6 9.57 -16.34 -3.85
C VAL A 6 9.68 -17.52 -4.82
N ALA A 7 10.33 -18.62 -4.43
CA ALA A 7 10.34 -19.84 -5.23
C ALA A 7 8.93 -20.45 -5.32
N ASP A 8 8.23 -20.56 -4.19
CA ASP A 8 6.85 -21.07 -4.12
C ASP A 8 5.91 -20.20 -4.96
N ALA A 9 6.07 -18.87 -4.95
CA ALA A 9 5.27 -17.97 -5.76
C ALA A 9 5.51 -18.15 -7.27
N LYS A 10 6.75 -18.44 -7.69
CA LYS A 10 7.08 -18.75 -9.09
C LYS A 10 6.50 -20.10 -9.53
N GLU A 11 6.52 -21.10 -8.65
CA GLU A 11 5.88 -22.38 -8.90
C GLU A 11 4.36 -22.21 -9.07
N ASN A 12 3.71 -21.49 -8.15
CA ASN A 12 2.28 -21.17 -8.24
C ASN A 12 1.93 -20.42 -9.53
N MET A 13 2.78 -19.49 -9.97
CA MET A 13 2.62 -18.81 -11.24
C MET A 13 2.65 -19.79 -12.42
N ALA A 14 3.60 -20.74 -12.43
CA ALA A 14 3.73 -21.75 -13.47
C ALA A 14 2.53 -22.70 -13.50
N LEU A 15 2.07 -23.17 -12.32
CA LEU A 15 0.91 -24.06 -12.19
C LEU A 15 -0.38 -23.43 -12.72
N ASN A 16 -0.53 -22.10 -12.57
CA ASN A 16 -1.71 -21.37 -13.03
C ASN A 16 -1.55 -20.77 -14.44
N GLY A 17 -0.41 -20.95 -15.11
CA GLY A 17 -0.15 -20.40 -16.44
C GLY A 17 -0.17 -18.87 -16.51
N VAL A 18 0.06 -18.18 -15.38
CA VAL A 18 0.04 -16.72 -15.29
C VAL A 18 1.36 -16.15 -15.84
N LYS A 19 1.29 -15.18 -16.75
CA LYS A 19 2.47 -14.65 -17.47
C LYS A 19 2.80 -13.18 -17.17
N ASN A 20 1.91 -12.47 -16.49
CA ASN A 20 1.98 -11.04 -16.25
C ASN A 20 2.36 -10.70 -14.80
N VAL A 21 3.18 -11.55 -14.16
CA VAL A 21 3.61 -11.38 -12.77
C VAL A 21 5.15 -11.42 -12.71
N GLN A 22 5.71 -10.55 -11.88
CA GLN A 22 7.14 -10.52 -11.59
C GLN A 22 7.32 -10.55 -10.07
N PHE A 23 8.32 -11.30 -9.61
CA PHE A 23 8.61 -11.46 -8.18
C PHE A 23 10.00 -10.91 -7.85
N TYR A 24 10.10 -10.21 -6.72
CA TYR A 24 11.34 -9.60 -6.25
C TYR A 24 11.67 -10.13 -4.84
N ALA A 25 12.88 -10.66 -4.66
CA ALA A 25 13.33 -11.27 -3.42
C ALA A 25 14.21 -10.31 -2.60
N ASN A 26 13.66 -9.16 -2.20
CA ASN A 26 14.35 -8.11 -1.45
C ASN A 26 13.41 -7.51 -0.39
N LYS A 27 13.94 -6.62 0.46
CA LYS A 27 13.09 -5.79 1.33
C LYS A 27 12.31 -4.76 0.52
N ALA A 28 11.07 -4.48 0.89
CA ALA A 28 10.20 -3.57 0.15
C ALA A 28 10.79 -2.15 0.08
N GLU A 29 11.39 -1.67 1.17
CA GLU A 29 12.04 -0.35 1.26
C GLU A 29 13.18 -0.17 0.24
N ASP A 30 13.83 -1.26 -0.16
CA ASP A 30 14.96 -1.23 -1.08
C ASP A 30 14.52 -1.26 -2.55
N VAL A 31 13.42 -1.97 -2.87
CA VAL A 31 13.01 -2.21 -4.27
C VAL A 31 11.80 -1.44 -4.74
N ILE A 32 10.95 -0.92 -3.85
CA ILE A 32 9.65 -0.35 -4.24
C ILE A 32 9.78 0.78 -5.26
N ARG A 33 10.84 1.59 -5.19
CA ARG A 33 11.10 2.68 -6.14
C ARG A 33 11.45 2.15 -7.53
N ASP A 34 12.33 1.16 -7.58
CA ASP A 34 12.77 0.55 -8.84
C ASP A 34 11.62 -0.19 -9.53
N VAL A 35 10.80 -0.89 -8.75
CA VAL A 35 9.57 -1.54 -9.24
C VAL A 35 8.61 -0.50 -9.80
N ILE A 36 8.33 0.59 -9.08
CA ILE A 36 7.44 1.64 -9.59
C ILE A 36 7.98 2.25 -10.89
N ASN A 37 9.29 2.43 -11.00
CA ASN A 37 9.96 3.02 -12.16
C ASN A 37 9.99 2.08 -13.37
N SER A 38 9.96 0.76 -13.17
CA SER A 38 9.94 -0.23 -14.26
C SER A 38 8.56 -0.41 -14.89
N LEU A 39 7.49 0.01 -14.21
CA LEU A 39 6.12 -0.08 -14.72
C LEU A 39 5.86 0.95 -15.83
N SER A 40 5.13 0.52 -16.88
CA SER A 40 4.69 1.37 -18.01
C SER A 40 4.15 2.71 -17.54
N LYS A 41 4.57 3.84 -18.12
CA LYS A 41 4.22 5.21 -17.67
C LYS A 41 2.74 5.59 -17.85
N GLU A 42 1.99 4.80 -18.60
CA GLU A 42 0.65 5.14 -19.07
C GLU A 42 -0.48 4.64 -18.15
N CYS A 43 -0.17 3.75 -17.19
CA CYS A 43 -1.18 3.15 -16.33
C CYS A 43 -1.26 3.81 -14.94
N ASP A 44 -2.44 3.88 -14.36
CA ASP A 44 -2.59 4.11 -12.93
C ASP A 44 -2.14 2.88 -12.14
N ILE A 45 -1.65 3.10 -10.91
CA ILE A 45 -1.14 2.06 -10.03
C ILE A 45 -2.09 1.88 -8.84
N THR A 46 -2.33 0.62 -8.48
CA THR A 46 -2.96 0.22 -7.22
C THR A 46 -1.99 -0.67 -6.47
N VAL A 47 -1.79 -0.40 -5.18
CA VAL A 47 -0.90 -1.18 -4.32
C VAL A 47 -1.72 -1.92 -3.29
N VAL A 48 -1.39 -3.20 -3.08
CA VAL A 48 -1.93 -4.02 -1.99
C VAL A 48 -0.79 -4.26 -1.01
N VAL A 49 -1.03 -4.00 0.27
CA VAL A 49 -0.06 -4.20 1.35
C VAL A 49 -0.68 -5.02 2.46
N ASP A 50 0.03 -6.09 2.84
CA ASP A 50 -0.27 -6.94 3.99
C ASP A 50 1.00 -6.98 4.87
N PRO A 51 1.25 -5.92 5.66
CA PRO A 51 2.44 -5.82 6.47
C PRO A 51 2.38 -6.72 7.71
N PRO A 52 3.54 -7.01 8.34
CA PRO A 52 3.55 -7.60 9.68
C PRO A 52 2.85 -6.68 10.71
N ARG A 53 2.62 -7.18 11.92
CA ARG A 53 1.96 -6.42 13.01
C ARG A 53 2.59 -5.05 13.32
N ALA A 54 3.86 -4.84 12.99
CA ALA A 54 4.54 -3.55 13.15
C ALA A 54 4.12 -2.49 12.12
N GLY A 55 3.36 -2.87 11.08
CA GLY A 55 2.98 -2.00 9.98
C GLY A 55 4.08 -1.87 8.90
N LEU A 56 3.88 -0.91 8.01
CA LEU A 56 4.83 -0.55 6.96
C LEU A 56 5.92 0.39 7.48
N HIS A 57 7.13 0.23 6.95
CA HIS A 57 8.21 1.17 7.18
C HIS A 57 7.91 2.53 6.53
N THR A 58 8.23 3.63 7.23
CA THR A 58 7.96 5.00 6.73
C THR A 58 8.54 5.26 5.35
N SER A 59 9.72 4.71 5.01
CA SER A 59 10.33 4.90 3.68
C SER A 59 9.50 4.31 2.54
N VAL A 60 8.77 3.22 2.78
CA VAL A 60 7.85 2.61 1.81
C VAL A 60 6.68 3.57 1.59
N ILE A 61 6.07 4.10 2.65
CA ILE A 61 4.97 5.06 2.56
C ILE A 61 5.40 6.33 1.83
N GLN A 62 6.60 6.83 2.10
CA GLN A 62 7.17 7.98 1.39
C GLN A 62 7.32 7.69 -0.12
N ALA A 63 7.84 6.52 -0.49
CA ALA A 63 7.97 6.13 -1.89
C ALA A 63 6.60 5.99 -2.59
N LEU A 64 5.63 5.36 -1.93
CA LEU A 64 4.26 5.22 -2.41
C LEU A 64 3.58 6.57 -2.61
N ARG A 65 3.71 7.48 -1.63
CA ARG A 65 3.15 8.83 -1.73
C ARG A 65 3.76 9.66 -2.84
N TYR A 66 5.07 9.55 -3.03
CA TYR A 66 5.81 10.26 -4.09
C TYR A 66 5.37 9.83 -5.49
N CYS A 67 4.91 8.58 -5.66
CA CYS A 67 4.39 8.09 -6.93
C CYS A 67 3.03 8.74 -7.28
N THR A 68 3.03 9.76 -8.13
CA THR A 68 1.80 10.48 -8.55
C THR A 68 0.77 9.59 -9.24
N ARG A 69 1.23 8.53 -9.90
CA ARG A 69 0.40 7.53 -10.60
C ARG A 69 -0.27 6.53 -9.66
N LEU A 70 0.14 6.46 -8.41
CA LEU A 70 -0.52 5.63 -7.40
C LEU A 70 -1.85 6.26 -7.01
N ARG A 71 -2.96 5.60 -7.32
CA ARG A 71 -4.32 6.10 -7.03
C ARG A 71 -4.94 5.46 -5.80
N ARG A 72 -4.65 4.18 -5.58
CA ARG A 72 -5.29 3.34 -4.55
C ARG A 72 -4.25 2.56 -3.75
N VAL A 73 -4.45 2.49 -2.44
CA VAL A 73 -3.72 1.59 -1.54
C VAL A 73 -4.74 0.74 -0.80
N ILE A 74 -4.71 -0.57 -1.02
CA ILE A 74 -5.47 -1.56 -0.26
C ILE A 74 -4.56 -2.05 0.85
N PHE A 75 -4.93 -1.75 2.09
CA PHE A 75 -4.18 -2.11 3.28
C PHE A 75 -4.91 -3.22 4.03
N VAL A 76 -4.23 -4.35 4.23
CA VAL A 76 -4.68 -5.50 5.02
C VAL A 76 -4.03 -5.41 6.39
N SER A 77 -4.77 -5.59 7.47
CA SER A 77 -4.22 -5.51 8.82
C SER A 77 -4.97 -6.37 9.83
N CYS A 78 -4.21 -7.23 10.51
CA CYS A 78 -4.65 -7.96 11.69
C CYS A 78 -4.59 -7.14 12.99
N ASN A 79 -4.04 -5.91 12.95
CA ASN A 79 -3.94 -5.00 14.10
C ASN A 79 -4.11 -3.53 13.65
N LEU A 80 -5.35 -3.05 13.72
CA LEU A 80 -5.72 -1.68 13.36
C LEU A 80 -5.03 -0.61 14.22
N GLU A 81 -4.76 -0.90 15.50
CA GLU A 81 -4.11 0.05 16.40
C GLU A 81 -2.68 0.32 15.93
N ALA A 82 -1.92 -0.73 15.62
CA ALA A 82 -0.57 -0.58 15.10
C ALA A 82 -0.55 0.07 13.69
N ALA A 83 -1.53 -0.25 12.85
CA ALA A 83 -1.64 0.32 11.49
C ALA A 83 -2.05 1.81 11.49
N THR A 84 -2.61 2.33 12.58
CA THR A 84 -3.07 3.73 12.69
C THR A 84 -1.96 4.72 12.36
N HIS A 85 -0.72 4.46 12.80
CA HIS A 85 0.42 5.30 12.46
C HIS A 85 0.64 5.40 10.95
N ASN A 86 0.55 4.28 10.22
CA ASN A 86 0.70 4.29 8.77
C ASN A 86 -0.44 5.06 8.08
N PHE A 87 -1.69 4.94 8.55
CA PHE A 87 -2.80 5.71 7.99
C PHE A 87 -2.59 7.21 8.17
N VAL A 88 -2.07 7.65 9.31
CA VAL A 88 -1.69 9.05 9.53
C VAL A 88 -0.58 9.48 8.57
N GLU A 89 0.43 8.64 8.33
CA GLU A 89 1.50 8.93 7.38
C GLU A 89 1.02 9.02 5.92
N PHE A 90 0.02 8.22 5.54
CA PHE A 90 -0.65 8.31 4.24
C PHE A 90 -1.50 9.58 4.12
N ALA A 91 -2.27 9.93 5.16
CA ALA A 91 -3.25 11.02 5.13
C ALA A 91 -2.68 12.41 5.40
N ARG A 92 -1.50 12.52 6.02
CA ARG A 92 -0.94 13.84 6.38
C ARG A 92 -0.65 14.72 5.15
N PRO A 93 -0.76 16.05 5.28
CA PRO A 93 -0.43 16.99 4.20
C PRO A 93 1.00 16.82 3.65
N THR A 94 1.21 17.32 2.44
CA THR A 94 2.51 17.34 1.79
C THR A 94 3.50 18.17 2.61
N SER A 95 4.70 17.64 2.81
CA SER A 95 5.81 18.29 3.54
C SER A 95 7.16 17.85 2.95
N ASN A 96 8.27 18.42 3.44
CA ASN A 96 9.61 18.00 3.04
C ASN A 96 9.86 16.50 3.27
N ARG A 97 9.32 15.96 4.37
CA ARG A 97 9.45 14.53 4.72
C ARG A 97 8.45 13.65 3.97
N PHE A 98 7.26 14.16 3.65
CA PHE A 98 6.20 13.41 2.98
C PHE A 98 5.74 14.15 1.73
N ARG A 99 6.40 13.86 0.61
CA ARG A 99 6.07 14.45 -0.70
C ARG A 99 4.88 13.74 -1.35
N GLY A 100 4.18 14.45 -2.23
CA GLY A 100 2.99 13.96 -2.92
C GLY A 100 1.68 14.15 -2.13
N SER A 101 0.56 14.09 -2.85
CA SER A 101 -0.78 14.29 -2.30
C SER A 101 -1.13 13.23 -1.25
N PRO A 102 -1.93 13.55 -0.23
CA PRO A 102 -2.35 12.60 0.78
C PRO A 102 -3.31 11.54 0.23
N PHE A 103 -3.46 10.46 0.98
CA PHE A 103 -4.49 9.43 0.77
C PHE A 103 -5.45 9.41 1.95
N ILE A 104 -6.74 9.26 1.71
CA ILE A 104 -7.76 9.16 2.74
C ILE A 104 -8.43 7.80 2.70
N PRO A 105 -8.82 7.23 3.86
CA PRO A 105 -9.65 6.03 3.88
C PRO A 105 -11.02 6.34 3.30
N VAL A 106 -11.45 5.54 2.33
CA VAL A 106 -12.77 5.67 1.68
C VAL A 106 -13.65 4.44 1.92
N PHE A 107 -13.05 3.30 2.27
CA PHE A 107 -13.77 2.07 2.55
C PHE A 107 -13.02 1.21 3.55
N THR A 108 -13.75 0.50 4.41
CA THR A 108 -13.20 -0.50 5.31
C THR A 108 -14.11 -1.71 5.42
N LYS A 109 -13.53 -2.90 5.56
CA LYS A 109 -14.24 -4.15 5.80
C LYS A 109 -13.48 -5.02 6.80
N ALA A 110 -14.14 -5.37 7.89
CA ALA A 110 -13.67 -6.39 8.81
C ALA A 110 -14.04 -7.80 8.29
N VAL A 111 -13.12 -8.74 8.47
CA VAL A 111 -13.23 -10.15 8.12
C VAL A 111 -12.83 -10.98 9.34
N ASP A 112 -13.73 -11.86 9.77
CA ASP A 112 -13.44 -12.83 10.83
C ASP A 112 -12.78 -14.08 10.22
N LEU A 113 -11.45 -14.10 10.22
CA LEU A 113 -10.66 -15.28 9.81
C LEU A 113 -10.44 -16.26 10.97
N PHE A 114 -10.72 -15.84 12.20
CA PHE A 114 -10.41 -16.61 13.41
C PHE A 114 -11.59 -16.57 14.40
N PRO A 115 -12.71 -17.24 14.07
CA PRO A 115 -13.88 -17.27 14.93
C PRO A 115 -13.54 -17.74 16.34
N GLN A 116 -14.24 -17.19 17.33
CA GLN A 116 -14.02 -17.46 18.77
C GLN A 116 -12.68 -16.95 19.32
N THR A 117 -11.94 -16.14 18.56
CA THR A 117 -10.76 -15.42 19.04
C THR A 117 -11.02 -13.91 19.12
N ARG A 118 -10.06 -13.14 19.63
CA ARG A 118 -10.10 -11.67 19.59
C ARG A 118 -9.55 -11.09 18.27
N HIS A 119 -9.04 -11.94 17.37
CA HIS A 119 -8.41 -11.48 16.14
C HIS A 119 -9.46 -11.16 15.08
N VAL A 120 -9.28 -10.01 14.43
CA VAL A 120 -10.08 -9.56 13.29
C VAL A 120 -9.11 -9.06 12.23
N GLU A 121 -9.31 -9.52 11.00
CA GLU A 121 -8.59 -8.99 9.84
C GLU A 121 -9.38 -7.82 9.27
N ALA A 122 -8.71 -6.73 8.90
CA ALA A 122 -9.37 -5.56 8.33
C ALA A 122 -8.73 -5.17 6.99
N LEU A 123 -9.58 -4.94 6.00
CA LEU A 123 -9.24 -4.38 4.70
C LEU A 123 -9.62 -2.91 4.68
N ILE A 124 -8.67 -2.03 4.41
CA ILE A 124 -8.89 -0.59 4.30
C ILE A 124 -8.44 -0.12 2.92
N LEU A 125 -9.34 0.52 2.18
CA LEU A 125 -9.02 1.18 0.93
C LEU A 125 -8.73 2.65 1.19
N LEU A 126 -7.53 3.07 0.84
CA LEU A 126 -7.10 4.46 0.83
C LEU A 126 -7.08 4.97 -0.63
N GLU A 127 -7.68 6.13 -0.88
CA GLU A 127 -7.67 6.79 -2.17
C GLU A 127 -6.96 8.14 -2.11
N ARG A 128 -6.24 8.48 -3.19
CA ARG A 128 -5.52 9.75 -3.29
C ARG A 128 -6.51 10.91 -3.39
N VAL A 129 -6.34 11.92 -2.54
CA VAL A 129 -7.17 13.14 -2.60
C VAL A 129 -6.91 13.86 -3.94
N PRO A 130 -7.95 14.14 -4.75
CA PRO A 130 -7.80 14.89 -6.00
C PRO A 130 -7.27 16.31 -5.72
N GLU A 131 -6.38 16.80 -6.58
CA GLU A 131 -5.79 18.14 -6.41
C GLU A 131 -6.83 19.28 -6.53
N ALA A 132 -7.96 19.03 -7.20
CA ALA A 132 -9.06 19.99 -7.38
C ALA A 132 -9.73 20.45 -6.07
N SER A 133 -9.52 19.73 -4.96
CA SER A 133 -10.09 20.05 -3.64
C SER A 133 -9.45 21.29 -2.98
N LYS A 134 -8.26 21.71 -3.43
CA LYS A 134 -7.46 22.76 -2.76
C LYS A 134 -7.91 24.19 -3.04
N GLN A 135 -8.74 24.45 -4.05
CA GLN A 135 -9.17 25.81 -4.41
C GLN A 135 -10.41 26.30 -3.64
N LYS A 136 -11.16 25.43 -2.96
CA LYS A 136 -12.39 25.82 -2.25
C LYS A 136 -12.19 26.25 -0.80
N GLU A 137 -11.09 25.86 -0.15
CA GLU A 137 -10.83 26.18 1.28
C GLU A 137 -10.04 27.48 1.50
N GLN A 138 -9.40 28.06 0.47
CA GLN A 138 -8.68 29.34 0.60
C GLN A 138 -9.53 30.58 0.27
N LYS A 139 -10.84 30.40 0.06
CA LYS A 139 -11.78 31.48 -0.33
C LYS A 139 -12.99 31.63 0.60
N SER A 140 -12.97 31.02 1.78
CA SER A 140 -14.03 31.20 2.79
C SER A 140 -13.51 31.81 4.08
#